data_AF-A0A9D4PNI4-F1
#
_entry.id   AF-A0A9D4PNI4-F1
#
_cell.length_a   1.000
_cell.length_b   1.000
_cell.length_c   1.000
_cell.angle_alpha   90.00
_cell.angle_beta   90.00
_cell.angle_gamma   90.00
#
_symmetry.space_group_name_H-M   'P 1'
#
loop_
_entity.id
_entity.type
_entity.pdbx_description
1 polymer ?
#
loop_
_entity_poly.entity_id
_entity_poly.type
_entity_poly.pdbx_seq_one_letter_code
_entity_poly.pdbx_strand_id
1 'polypeptide(L)'
;MNSEDQARLKGKKRSAPTASAPDVKKPKLAKEGGDRFCWICHREPSTLWCDTCPRSYHASCVNLKVKSLSEWVCPECVRVMAAENVDTRSPALALLTVDEFCSLLQFAIQRLKQHTVSSYTRV
;
A
#
# COMPACT_ATOMS: atom_id res chain seq x y z
N MET A 1 44.94 -61.38 -20.14
CA MET A 1 45.22 -62.27 -19.00
C MET A 1 44.94 -61.45 -17.75
N ASN A 2 43.66 -61.42 -17.33
CA ASN A 2 43.12 -62.12 -16.13
C ASN A 2 43.73 -61.55 -14.84
N SER A 3 43.01 -61.21 -13.77
CA SER A 3 41.64 -61.50 -13.37
C SER A 3 41.25 -60.58 -12.22
N GLU A 4 39.95 -60.39 -12.10
CA GLU A 4 39.22 -59.82 -10.98
C GLU A 4 39.55 -60.52 -9.66
N ASP A 5 39.53 -59.81 -8.53
CA ASP A 5 38.94 -60.39 -7.33
C ASP A 5 38.39 -59.35 -6.35
N GLN A 6 37.26 -59.75 -5.77
CA GLN A 6 36.27 -58.91 -5.11
C GLN A 6 36.49 -58.87 -3.60
N ALA A 7 36.15 -57.75 -2.96
CA ALA A 7 35.77 -57.76 -1.54
C ALA A 7 34.63 -56.76 -1.28
N ARG A 8 33.55 -57.30 -0.71
CA ARG A 8 32.21 -56.73 -0.61
C ARG A 8 31.77 -56.67 0.87
N LEU A 9 31.18 -55.52 1.26
CA LEU A 9 30.19 -55.23 2.35
C LEU A 9 30.61 -55.03 3.83
N LYS A 10 30.39 -53.78 4.33
CA LYS A 10 29.28 -53.32 5.22
C LYS A 10 29.47 -51.80 5.43
N GLY A 11 28.56 -50.85 5.21
CA GLY A 11 27.12 -50.80 5.43
C GLY A 11 26.80 -49.71 6.47
N LYS A 12 26.52 -48.46 6.05
CA LYS A 12 25.68 -47.53 6.85
C LYS A 12 25.04 -46.45 5.97
N LYS A 13 23.71 -46.42 6.06
CA LYS A 13 22.75 -45.63 5.28
C LYS A 13 22.89 -44.13 5.59
N ARG A 14 22.80 -43.27 4.56
CA ARG A 14 22.11 -41.97 4.67
C ARG A 14 21.41 -41.65 3.35
N SER A 15 20.08 -41.67 3.42
CA SER A 15 19.16 -41.01 2.52
C SER A 15 19.14 -39.51 2.81
N ALA A 16 19.20 -38.66 1.78
CA ALA A 16 18.19 -37.61 1.55
C ALA A 16 18.55 -36.74 0.32
N PRO A 17 17.53 -36.14 -0.32
CA PRO A 17 17.60 -35.63 -1.67
C PRO A 17 17.41 -34.10 -1.76
N THR A 18 17.54 -33.61 -3.01
CA THR A 18 16.84 -32.46 -3.61
C THR A 18 17.19 -31.04 -3.16
N ALA A 19 17.68 -30.29 -4.15
CA ALA A 19 17.84 -28.85 -4.17
C ALA A 19 16.53 -28.13 -3.79
N SER A 20 16.61 -27.25 -2.78
CA SER A 20 15.55 -26.33 -2.40
C SER A 20 15.60 -25.08 -3.26
N ALA A 21 14.56 -24.89 -4.06
CA ALA A 21 14.27 -23.63 -4.76
C ALA A 21 14.01 -22.49 -3.75
N PRO A 22 14.27 -21.22 -4.11
CA PRO A 22 13.94 -20.10 -3.25
C PRO A 22 12.42 -19.89 -3.18
N ASP A 23 11.91 -19.77 -1.96
CA ASP A 23 10.51 -19.50 -1.62
C ASP A 23 10.07 -18.15 -2.18
N VAL A 24 9.41 -18.17 -3.35
CA VAL A 24 8.75 -16.99 -3.92
C VAL A 24 7.51 -16.73 -3.09
N LYS A 25 7.60 -15.82 -2.11
CA LYS A 25 6.45 -15.33 -1.35
C LYS A 25 5.37 -14.86 -2.32
N LYS A 26 4.24 -15.56 -2.29
CA LYS A 26 3.02 -15.25 -3.04
C LYS A 26 2.70 -13.75 -2.90
N PRO A 27 2.54 -12.98 -3.99
CA PRO A 27 2.14 -11.58 -3.90
C PRO A 27 0.83 -11.50 -3.12
N LYS A 28 0.77 -10.64 -2.10
CA LYS A 28 -0.50 -10.33 -1.44
C LYS A 28 -1.43 -9.79 -2.53
N LEU A 29 -2.49 -10.53 -2.86
CA LEU A 29 -3.50 -10.04 -3.79
C LEU A 29 -4.08 -8.75 -3.19
N ALA A 30 -4.27 -7.76 -4.06
CA ALA A 30 -4.86 -6.49 -3.68
C ALA A 30 -6.14 -6.71 -2.87
N LYS A 31 -6.29 -5.97 -1.77
CA LYS A 31 -7.52 -5.93 -0.97
C LYS A 31 -8.70 -5.65 -1.90
N GLU A 32 -9.82 -6.35 -1.73
CA GLU A 32 -11.05 -6.05 -2.48
C GLU A 32 -11.44 -4.58 -2.27
N GLY A 33 -11.58 -3.82 -3.35
CA GLY A 33 -11.84 -2.38 -3.31
C GLY A 33 -10.60 -1.48 -3.14
N GLY A 34 -9.38 -2.04 -3.07
CA GLY A 34 -8.14 -1.28 -3.06
C GLY A 34 -7.72 -0.82 -4.47
N ASP A 35 -7.20 0.40 -4.56
CA ASP A 35 -6.64 0.95 -5.80
C ASP A 35 -5.39 0.16 -6.24
N ARG A 36 -5.12 0.11 -7.55
CA ARG A 36 -3.92 -0.52 -8.13
C ARG A 36 -2.81 0.48 -8.40
N PHE A 37 -3.14 1.77 -8.42
CA PHE A 37 -2.21 2.86 -8.69
C PHE A 37 -1.72 3.50 -7.40
N CYS A 38 -0.41 3.71 -7.30
CA CYS A 38 0.19 4.39 -6.16
C CYS A 38 -0.31 5.83 -6.10
N TRP A 39 -0.85 6.26 -4.96
CA TRP A 39 -1.41 7.61 -4.75
C TRP A 39 -0.38 8.73 -4.96
N ILE A 40 0.91 8.43 -4.84
CA ILE A 40 2.00 9.41 -4.96
C ILE A 40 2.53 9.51 -6.38
N CYS A 41 2.82 8.37 -7.02
CA CYS A 41 3.49 8.36 -8.33
C CYS A 41 2.58 7.94 -9.50
N HIS A 42 1.33 7.55 -9.20
CA HIS A 42 0.30 7.15 -10.16
C HIS A 42 0.70 5.97 -11.06
N ARG A 43 1.63 5.12 -10.61
CA ARG A 43 2.09 3.91 -11.33
C ARG A 43 1.65 2.63 -10.63
N GLU A 44 1.48 1.58 -11.42
CA GLU A 44 1.16 0.21 -10.99
C GLU A 44 2.38 -0.74 -11.10
N PRO A 45 2.36 -1.92 -10.44
CA PRO A 45 1.41 -2.31 -9.40
C PRO A 45 1.77 -1.64 -8.07
N SER A 46 0.77 -1.18 -7.34
CA SER A 46 0.92 -0.84 -5.93
C SER A 46 1.26 -2.07 -5.08
N THR A 47 1.99 -1.84 -3.98
CA THR A 47 2.50 -2.92 -3.12
C THR A 47 1.97 -2.87 -1.68
N LEU A 48 1.32 -1.76 -1.31
CA LEU A 48 0.84 -1.48 0.04
C LEU A 48 -0.53 -0.81 -0.05
N TRP A 49 -1.50 -1.27 0.75
CA TRP A 49 -2.85 -0.73 0.80
C TRP A 49 -3.15 -0.19 2.19
N CYS A 50 -3.90 0.91 2.24
CA CYS A 50 -4.39 1.46 3.49
C CYS A 50 -5.53 0.59 4.05
N ASP A 51 -5.60 0.43 5.36
CA ASP A 51 -6.70 -0.34 5.97
C ASP A 51 -8.01 0.44 6.04
N THR A 52 -7.93 1.77 6.15
CA THR A 52 -9.09 2.66 6.37
C THR A 52 -9.59 3.38 5.13
N CYS A 53 -8.93 3.24 3.98
CA CYS A 53 -9.37 3.87 2.73
C CYS A 53 -8.89 3.07 1.50
N PRO A 54 -9.41 3.33 0.29
CA PRO A 54 -9.05 2.55 -0.89
C PRO A 54 -7.65 2.87 -1.45
N ARG A 55 -6.94 3.89 -0.94
CA ARG A 55 -5.65 4.32 -1.48
C ARG A 55 -4.58 3.24 -1.32
N SER A 56 -3.70 3.18 -2.31
CA SER A 56 -2.56 2.28 -2.35
C SER A 56 -1.25 3.04 -2.63
N TYR A 57 -0.12 2.45 -2.26
CA TYR A 57 1.19 3.09 -2.27
C TYR A 57 2.30 2.09 -2.62
N HIS A 58 3.42 2.59 -3.13
CA HIS A 58 4.70 1.89 -3.05
C HIS A 58 5.31 2.12 -1.68
N ALA A 59 5.88 1.07 -1.07
CA ALA A 59 6.58 1.21 0.22
C ALA A 59 7.72 2.25 0.16
N SER A 60 8.39 2.35 -0.99
CA SER A 60 9.42 3.37 -1.25
C SER A 60 8.85 4.79 -1.35
N CYS A 61 7.67 4.98 -1.95
CA CYS A 61 7.05 6.30 -2.06
C CYS A 61 6.62 6.87 -0.69
N VAL A 62 6.38 6.01 0.30
CA VAL A 62 6.04 6.43 1.68
C VAL A 62 7.21 6.22 2.67
N ASN A 63 8.43 6.00 2.16
CA ASN A 63 9.65 5.77 2.96
C ASN A 63 9.51 4.70 4.06
N LEU A 64 8.68 3.67 3.82
CA LEU A 64 8.45 2.60 4.78
C LEU A 64 9.59 1.57 4.69
N LYS A 65 10.37 1.44 5.77
CA LYS A 65 11.52 0.50 5.84
C LYS A 65 11.11 -0.94 6.20
N VAL A 66 9.86 -1.17 6.62
CA VAL A 66 9.37 -2.47 7.09
C VAL A 66 8.56 -3.13 5.98
N LYS A 67 8.93 -4.37 5.62
CA LYS A 67 8.29 -5.15 4.54
C LYS A 67 6.91 -5.74 4.91
N SER A 68 6.57 -5.81 6.19
CA SER A 68 5.29 -6.33 6.65
C SER A 68 4.83 -5.67 7.94
N LEU A 69 3.79 -4.84 7.83
CA LEU A 69 2.95 -4.44 8.96
C LEU A 69 1.66 -5.27 8.90
N SER A 70 1.12 -5.62 10.06
CA SER A 70 -0.19 -6.27 10.17
C SER A 70 -1.32 -5.29 9.87
N GLU A 71 -1.15 -4.02 10.28
CA GLU A 71 -2.07 -2.92 10.02
C GLU A 71 -1.25 -1.68 9.61
N TRP A 72 -1.74 -0.96 8.60
CA TRP A 72 -1.12 0.27 8.11
C TRP A 72 -2.15 1.30 7.66
N VAL A 73 -2.03 2.50 8.23
CA VAL A 73 -2.84 3.67 7.87
C VAL A 73 -2.00 4.64 7.07
N CYS A 74 -2.50 5.07 5.92
CA CYS A 74 -1.76 5.95 5.02
C CYS A 74 -1.62 7.38 5.56
N PRO A 75 -0.62 8.15 5.08
CA PRO A 75 -0.42 9.54 5.51
C PRO A 75 -1.63 10.45 5.30
N GLU A 76 -2.45 10.19 4.28
CA GLU A 76 -3.69 10.95 4.05
C GLU A 76 -4.70 10.75 5.18
N CYS A 77 -4.96 9.50 5.55
CA CYS A 77 -5.87 9.17 6.64
C CYS A 77 -5.35 9.69 7.98
N VAL A 78 -4.05 9.58 8.25
CA VAL A 78 -3.45 10.17 9.47
C VAL A 78 -3.67 11.67 9.52
N ARG A 79 -3.50 12.39 8.40
CA ARG A 79 -3.76 13.84 8.33
C ARG A 79 -5.22 14.19 8.57
N VAL A 80 -6.16 13.44 7.98
CA VAL A 80 -7.60 13.67 8.18
C VAL A 80 -7.99 13.42 9.64
N MET A 81 -7.58 12.29 10.22
CA MET A 81 -7.86 11.98 11.63
C MET A 81 -7.29 13.04 12.58
N ALA A 82 -6.08 13.53 12.33
CA ALA A 82 -5.48 14.60 13.12
C ALA A 82 -6.22 15.94 12.95
N ALA A 83 -6.73 16.24 11.75
CA ALA A 83 -7.51 17.46 11.50
C ALA A 83 -8.90 17.41 12.16
N GLU A 84 -9.51 16.23 12.29
CA GLU A 84 -10.83 16.04 12.90
C GLU A 84 -10.77 15.91 14.42
N ASN A 85 -9.64 15.47 14.98
CA ASN A 85 -9.48 15.33 16.43
C ASN A 85 -9.61 16.68 17.15
N VAL A 86 -10.45 16.72 18.18
CA VAL A 86 -10.75 17.90 18.99
C VAL A 86 -9.49 18.56 19.57
N ASP A 87 -8.51 17.75 19.94
CA ASP A 87 -7.28 18.22 20.59
C ASP A 87 -6.25 18.78 19.61
N THR A 88 -6.31 18.35 18.34
CA THR A 88 -5.29 18.68 17.32
C THR A 88 -5.83 19.45 16.12
N ARG A 89 -7.14 19.68 16.04
CA ARG A 89 -7.75 20.47 14.97
C ARG A 89 -7.27 21.91 14.96
N SER A 90 -7.25 22.51 13.77
CA SER A 90 -6.83 23.90 13.61
C SER A 90 -7.76 24.88 14.35
N PRO A 91 -7.27 26.07 14.76
CA PRO A 91 -8.11 27.10 15.38
C PRO A 91 -9.31 27.49 14.51
N ALA A 92 -9.14 27.51 13.19
CA ALA A 92 -10.22 27.81 12.25
C ALA A 92 -11.32 26.73 12.31
N LEU A 93 -10.96 25.45 12.35
CA LEU A 93 -11.92 24.35 12.41
C LEU A 93 -12.56 24.20 13.80
N ALA A 94 -11.90 24.67 14.86
CA ALA A 94 -12.47 24.69 16.21
C ALA A 94 -13.62 25.71 16.37
N LEU A 95 -13.68 26.73 15.52
CA LEU A 95 -14.69 27.80 15.55
C LEU A 95 -15.87 27.55 14.61
N LEU A 96 -15.93 26.39 13.95
CA LEU A 96 -16.96 26.07 12.96
C LEU A 96 -17.75 24.85 13.40
N THR A 97 -19.06 24.93 13.20
CA THR A 97 -19.94 23.76 13.19
C THR A 97 -19.76 22.96 11.90
N VAL A 98 -20.25 21.72 11.90
CA VAL A 98 -20.22 20.85 10.71
C VAL A 98 -21.00 21.49 9.56
N ASP A 99 -22.14 22.13 9.83
CA ASP A 99 -22.98 22.76 8.80
C ASP A 99 -22.32 23.99 8.18
N GLU A 100 -21.66 24.83 8.99
CA GLU A 100 -20.88 25.96 8.49
C GLU A 100 -19.70 25.48 7.64
N PHE A 101 -18.99 24.45 8.10
CA PHE A 101 -17.90 23.86 7.34
C PHE A 101 -18.37 23.28 6.00
N CYS A 102 -19.50 22.55 5.99
CA CYS A 102 -20.14 22.05 4.77
C CYS A 102 -20.48 23.19 3.80
N SER A 103 -21.04 24.29 4.30
CA SER A 103 -21.38 25.46 3.49
C SER A 103 -20.12 26.09 2.86
N LEU A 104 -19.05 26.24 3.62
CA LEU A 104 -17.76 26.74 3.13
C LEU A 104 -17.16 25.83 2.04
N LEU A 105 -17.24 24.51 2.21
CA LEU A 105 -16.80 23.55 1.20
C LEU A 105 -17.65 23.62 -0.08
N GLN A 106 -18.96 23.84 0.03
CA GLN A 106 -19.83 24.04 -1.14
C GLN A 106 -19.41 25.26 -1.95
N PHE A 107 -19.10 26.39 -1.29
CA PHE A 107 -18.57 27.58 -1.97
C PHE A 107 -17.22 27.29 -2.66
N ALA A 108 -16.32 26.55 -2.00
CA ALA A 108 -15.05 26.16 -2.60
C ALA A 108 -15.24 25.28 -3.86
N ILE A 109 -16.13 24.29 -3.79
CA ILE A 109 -16.48 23.42 -4.93
C ILE A 109 -17.09 24.23 -6.06
N GLN A 110 -18.00 25.15 -5.77
CA GLN A 110 -18.62 26.01 -6.79
C GLN A 110 -17.56 26.83 -7.54
N ARG A 111 -16.57 27.37 -6.82
CA ARG A 111 -15.46 28.11 -7.43
C ARG A 111 -14.56 27.19 -8.26
N LEU A 112 -14.21 26.01 -7.76
CA LEU A 112 -13.42 25.03 -8.54
C LEU A 112 -14.13 24.68 -9.86
N LYS A 113 -15.45 24.45 -9.82
CA LYS A 113 -16.26 24.16 -11.02
C LYS A 113 -16.22 25.29 -12.04
N GLN A 114 -16.34 26.55 -11.61
CA GLN A 114 -16.28 27.72 -12.50
C GLN A 114 -14.96 27.76 -13.31
N HIS A 115 -13.83 27.39 -12.70
CA HIS A 115 -12.53 27.35 -13.39
C HIS A 115 -12.38 26.17 -14.35
N THR A 116 -12.99 25.02 -14.06
CA THR A 116 -12.92 23.83 -14.94
C THR A 116 -13.75 23.95 -16.22
N VAL A 117 -14.85 24.73 -16.19
CA VAL A 117 -15.69 24.94 -17.38
C VAL A 117 -14.99 25.87 -18.38
N SER A 118 -14.19 26.82 -17.89
CA SER A 118 -13.41 27.77 -18.71
C SER A 118 -12.25 27.11 -19.46
N SER A 119 -11.67 26.02 -18.93
CA SER A 119 -10.60 25.27 -19.57
C SER A 119 -11.09 24.25 -20.60
N TYR A 120 -12.34 23.76 -20.51
CA TYR A 120 -12.89 22.80 -21.48
C TYR A 120 -13.47 23.47 -22.74
N THR A 121 -13.83 24.76 -22.67
CA THR A 121 -14.40 25.54 -23.80
C THR A 121 -13.35 26.25 -24.67
N ARG A 122 -12.06 26.00 -24.41
CA ARG A 122 -10.92 26.56 -25.17
C ARG A 122 -10.23 25.53 -26.08
N VAL A 123 -10.90 24.43 -26.39
CA VAL A 123 -10.46 23.44 -27.39
C VAL A 123 -11.39 23.51 -28.60
#